data_AF-A0A2N2G904-F1
#
_entry.id   AF-A0A2N2G904-F1
#
_cell.length_a   1.000
_cell.length_b   1.000
_cell.length_c   1.000
_cell.angle_alpha   90.00
_cell.angle_beta   90.00
_cell.angle_gamma   90.00
#
_symmetry.space_group_name_H-M   'P 1'
#
loop_
_entity.id
_entity.type
_entity.pdbx_description
1 polymer ?
#
loop_
_entity_poly.entity_id
_entity_poly.type
_entity_poly.pdbx_seq_one_letter_code
_entity_poly.pdbx_strand_id
1 'polypeptide(L)'
;MNRLRDHLRSWSLKKRIAVVLILAASFLFTVHLVGWLGADPMPGARILEVRRGAPGHRDGTLRRYELEVLFDGETLHGHLDTWWYTGRPEEGQILNLRGSRVTEDHYRFYHGPWTTEFRSWFIMFAVLGLVGGIWFFLDRRRRLRR
;
A
#
# COMPACT_ATOMS: atom_id res chain seq x y z
N MET A 1 -26.21 21.82 10.57
CA MET A 1 -25.81 20.67 9.71
C MET A 1 -26.00 20.87 8.20
N ASN A 2 -26.78 21.86 7.71
CA ASN A 2 -27.07 22.00 6.27
C ASN A 2 -25.95 22.64 5.42
N ARG A 3 -25.15 23.57 5.97
CA ARG A 3 -24.10 24.27 5.20
C ARG A 3 -23.06 23.36 4.55
N LEU A 4 -22.61 22.31 5.25
CA LEU A 4 -21.62 21.37 4.70
C LEU A 4 -22.21 20.55 3.55
N ARG A 5 -23.47 20.11 3.70
CA ARG A 5 -24.19 19.32 2.70
C ARG A 5 -24.46 20.12 1.42
N ASP A 6 -24.87 21.37 1.57
CA ASP A 6 -25.14 22.28 0.46
C ASP A 6 -23.83 22.68 -0.24
N HIS A 7 -22.76 22.90 0.52
CA HIS A 7 -21.44 23.14 -0.03
C HIS A 7 -20.91 21.94 -0.84
N LEU A 8 -21.03 20.72 -0.32
CA LEU A 8 -20.66 19.50 -1.06
C LEU A 8 -21.54 19.29 -2.30
N ARG A 9 -22.84 19.65 -2.23
CA ARG A 9 -23.76 19.60 -3.38
C ARG A 9 -23.43 20.65 -4.46
N SER A 10 -22.77 21.74 -4.12
CA SER A 10 -22.28 22.72 -5.12
C SER A 10 -21.10 22.21 -5.95
N TRP A 11 -20.42 21.16 -5.49
CA TRP A 11 -19.26 20.62 -6.21
C TRP A 11 -19.69 19.82 -7.43
N SER A 12 -18.90 19.95 -8.52
CA SER A 12 -19.04 19.09 -9.69
C SER A 12 -18.80 17.62 -9.34
N LEU A 13 -19.45 16.71 -10.06
CA LEU A 13 -19.29 15.25 -9.87
C LEU A 13 -17.80 14.84 -9.88
N LYS A 14 -17.02 15.41 -10.79
CA LYS A 14 -15.56 15.18 -10.91
C LYS A 14 -14.80 15.52 -9.62
N LYS A 15 -15.12 16.67 -9.01
CA LYS A 15 -14.48 17.10 -7.76
C LYS A 15 -14.85 16.18 -6.59
N ARG A 16 -16.09 15.71 -6.53
CA ARG A 16 -16.52 14.74 -5.50
C ARG A 16 -15.80 13.41 -5.64
N ILE A 17 -15.74 12.86 -6.86
CA ILE A 17 -15.02 11.60 -7.14
C ILE A 17 -13.54 11.75 -6.76
N ALA A 18 -12.87 12.82 -7.19
CA ALA A 18 -11.46 13.05 -6.87
C ALA A 18 -11.19 13.10 -5.35
N VAL A 19 -12.03 13.81 -4.59
CA VAL A 19 -11.87 13.89 -3.13
C VAL A 19 -12.09 12.53 -2.47
N VAL A 20 -13.09 11.76 -2.91
CA VAL A 20 -13.31 10.39 -2.40
C VAL A 20 -12.10 9.51 -2.68
N LEU A 21 -11.53 9.56 -3.89
CA LEU A 21 -10.34 8.78 -4.24
C LEU A 21 -9.12 9.18 -3.42
N ILE A 22 -8.90 10.49 -3.20
CA ILE A 22 -7.79 10.98 -2.36
C ILE A 22 -7.95 10.48 -0.93
N LEU A 23 -9.15 10.62 -0.34
CA LEU A 23 -9.41 10.16 1.02
C LEU A 23 -9.24 8.65 1.15
N ALA A 24 -9.73 7.87 0.18
CA ALA A 24 -9.55 6.43 0.15
C ALA A 24 -8.07 6.03 0.07
N ALA A 25 -7.29 6.68 -0.80
CA ALA A 25 -5.86 6.42 -0.94
C ALA A 25 -5.07 6.80 0.32
N SER A 26 -5.38 7.94 0.94
CA SER A 26 -4.78 8.37 2.22
C SER A 26 -5.12 7.41 3.37
N PHE A 27 -6.36 6.93 3.42
CA PHE A 27 -6.78 5.94 4.42
C PHE A 27 -6.03 4.62 4.23
N LEU A 28 -5.97 4.08 3.00
CA LEU A 28 -5.21 2.87 2.69
C LEU A 28 -3.74 3.02 3.07
N PHE A 29 -3.11 4.12 2.67
CA PHE A 29 -1.72 4.43 3.04
C PHE A 29 -1.53 4.42 4.57
N THR A 30 -2.45 5.04 5.32
CA THR A 30 -2.37 5.12 6.79
C THR A 30 -2.46 3.73 7.43
N VAL A 31 -3.36 2.87 6.96
CA VAL A 31 -3.48 1.49 7.43
C VAL A 31 -2.19 0.71 7.20
N HIS A 32 -1.56 0.84 6.03
CA HIS A 32 -0.28 0.19 5.73
C HIS A 32 0.87 0.75 6.59
N LEU A 33 0.96 2.07 6.73
CA LEU A 33 1.96 2.75 7.57
C LEU A 33 1.85 2.29 9.03
N VAL A 34 0.65 2.26 9.59
CA VAL A 34 0.42 1.82 10.98
C VAL A 34 0.79 0.35 11.14
N GLY A 35 0.40 -0.51 10.19
CA GLY A 35 0.76 -1.93 10.20
C GLY A 35 2.28 -2.14 10.16
N TRP A 36 3.00 -1.38 9.33
CA TRP A 36 4.46 -1.44 9.24
C TRP A 36 5.14 -0.93 10.51
N LEU A 37 4.67 0.20 11.08
CA LEU A 37 5.21 0.76 12.33
C LEU A 37 5.02 -0.17 13.52
N GLY A 38 3.90 -0.89 13.57
CA GLY A 38 3.60 -1.87 14.62
C GLY A 38 4.27 -3.23 14.45
N ALA A 39 4.93 -3.49 13.31
CA ALA A 39 5.64 -4.74 13.07
C ALA A 39 7.08 -4.66 13.58
N ASP A 40 7.58 -5.74 14.17
CA ASP A 40 8.91 -5.82 14.74
C ASP A 40 9.97 -5.98 13.65
N PRO A 41 11.12 -5.28 13.74
CA PRO A 41 12.20 -5.42 12.78
C PRO A 41 12.85 -6.80 12.88
N MET A 42 12.98 -7.46 11.72
CA MET A 42 13.62 -8.77 11.56
C MET A 42 14.81 -8.64 10.59
N PRO A 43 15.93 -8.02 11.04
CA PRO A 43 17.10 -7.83 10.19
C PRO A 43 17.75 -9.18 9.84
N GLY A 44 18.17 -9.34 8.58
CA GLY A 44 18.83 -10.58 8.14
C GLY A 44 17.93 -11.81 8.10
N ALA A 45 16.61 -11.63 8.15
CA ALA A 45 15.65 -12.71 7.98
C ALA A 45 15.83 -13.38 6.60
N ARG A 46 15.87 -14.71 6.58
CA ARG A 46 16.05 -15.50 5.37
C ARG A 46 14.74 -16.14 4.97
N ILE A 47 14.31 -15.89 3.73
CA ILE A 47 13.17 -16.58 3.16
C ILE A 47 13.57 -18.00 2.80
N LEU A 48 12.90 -18.99 3.37
CA LEU A 48 13.12 -20.40 3.13
C LEU A 48 12.24 -20.91 1.98
N GLU A 49 10.97 -20.53 1.99
CA GLU A 49 10.00 -20.95 1.00
C GLU A 49 9.07 -19.80 0.59
N VAL A 50 8.68 -19.74 -0.68
CA VAL A 50 7.73 -18.74 -1.20
C VAL A 50 6.64 -19.44 -2.00
N ARG A 51 5.45 -19.56 -1.42
CA ARG A 51 4.26 -20.06 -2.13
C ARG A 51 3.34 -18.91 -2.49
N ARG A 52 2.79 -18.93 -3.71
CA ARG A 52 1.73 -17.99 -4.07
C ARG A 52 0.47 -18.41 -3.31
N GLY A 53 -0.08 -17.51 -2.49
CA GLY A 53 -1.36 -17.75 -1.82
C GLY A 53 -2.47 -17.99 -2.86
N ALA A 54 -3.48 -18.77 -2.48
CA ALA A 54 -4.59 -19.11 -3.37
C ALA A 54 -5.23 -17.84 -3.99
N PRO A 55 -5.67 -17.89 -5.27
CA PRO A 55 -6.34 -16.77 -5.91
C PRO A 55 -7.69 -16.52 -5.22
N GLY A 56 -7.67 -15.64 -4.22
CA GLY A 56 -8.84 -15.31 -3.39
C GLY A 56 -8.65 -14.06 -2.53
N HIS A 57 -7.41 -13.59 -2.34
CA HIS A 57 -7.16 -12.28 -1.74
C HIS A 57 -7.32 -11.18 -2.80
N ARG A 58 -8.20 -10.22 -2.48
CA ARG A 58 -8.84 -9.29 -3.40
C ARG A 58 -7.87 -8.31 -4.06
N ASP A 59 -8.25 -7.98 -5.30
CA ASP A 59 -7.72 -6.96 -6.18
C ASP A 59 -6.41 -7.37 -6.86
N GLY A 60 -6.45 -7.62 -8.18
CA GLY A 60 -5.35 -8.19 -8.99
C GLY A 60 -4.04 -7.39 -8.99
N THR A 61 -4.01 -6.31 -8.20
CA THR A 61 -2.92 -5.42 -7.91
C THR A 61 -2.11 -5.84 -6.68
N LEU A 62 -2.73 -6.42 -5.65
CA LEU A 62 -2.04 -6.91 -4.44
C LEU A 62 -1.93 -8.44 -4.50
N ARG A 63 -0.75 -8.97 -4.23
CA ARG A 63 -0.46 -10.41 -4.26
C ARG A 63 -0.04 -10.88 -2.88
N ARG A 64 -0.68 -11.94 -2.43
CA ARG A 64 -0.30 -12.66 -1.22
C ARG A 64 0.72 -13.74 -1.54
N TYR A 65 1.81 -13.76 -0.80
CA TYR A 65 2.78 -14.84 -0.77
C TYR A 65 2.80 -15.44 0.63
N GLU A 66 2.57 -16.73 0.73
CA GLU A 66 2.83 -17.48 1.96
C GLU A 66 4.34 -17.73 2.03
N LEU A 67 4.93 -17.42 3.18
CA LEU A 67 6.36 -17.45 3.42
C LEU A 67 6.69 -18.33 4.62
N GLU A 68 7.77 -19.08 4.49
CA GLU A 68 8.53 -19.58 5.62
C GLU A 68 9.79 -18.74 5.77
N VAL A 69 10.03 -18.19 6.95
CA VAL A 69 11.12 -17.25 7.22
C VAL A 69 11.95 -17.76 8.39
N LEU A 70 13.25 -17.94 8.19
CA LEU A 70 14.20 -18.20 9.25
C LEU A 70 14.65 -16.88 9.87
N PHE A 71 14.43 -16.72 11.17
CA PHE A 71 14.87 -15.56 11.95
C PHE A 71 15.25 -16.01 13.36
N ASP A 72 16.43 -15.59 13.84
CA ASP A 72 16.97 -15.95 15.16
C ASP A 72 16.95 -17.46 15.49
N GLY A 73 17.12 -18.31 14.47
CA GLY A 73 17.12 -19.77 14.62
C GLY A 73 15.74 -20.42 14.62
N GLU A 74 14.66 -19.63 14.54
CA GLU A 74 13.28 -20.10 14.47
C GLU A 74 12.72 -19.98 13.05
N THR A 75 11.91 -20.97 12.65
CA THR A 75 11.14 -20.91 11.41
C THR A 75 9.78 -20.30 11.69
N LEU A 76 9.55 -19.11 11.17
CA LEU A 76 8.30 -18.37 11.26
C LEU A 76 7.46 -18.61 10.01
N HIS A 77 6.19 -18.98 10.22
CA HIS A 77 5.22 -19.12 9.13
C HIS A 77 4.34 -17.87 9.04
N GLY A 78 4.02 -17.44 7.81
CA GLY A 78 3.21 -16.25 7.64
C GLY A 78 2.98 -15.88 6.19
N HIS A 79 2.51 -14.66 5.98
CA HIS A 79 2.25 -14.13 4.65
C HIS A 79 2.82 -12.74 4.45
N LEU A 80 3.21 -12.42 3.22
CA LEU A 80 3.58 -11.10 2.75
C LEU A 80 2.61 -10.68 1.64
N ASP A 81 1.92 -9.57 1.87
CA ASP A 81 1.06 -8.94 0.87
C ASP A 81 1.86 -7.84 0.15
N THR A 82 2.19 -8.05 -1.12
CA THR A 82 2.99 -7.12 -1.91
C THR A 82 2.35 -6.80 -3.25
N TRP A 83 2.54 -5.58 -3.74
CA TRP A 83 1.96 -5.15 -5.00
C TRP A 83 2.67 -5.81 -6.18
N TRP A 84 1.93 -6.04 -7.28
CA TRP A 84 2.45 -6.68 -8.49
C TRP A 84 3.72 -6.03 -9.07
N TYR A 85 3.88 -4.71 -8.87
CA TYR A 85 5.02 -3.93 -9.34
C TYR A 85 6.21 -3.93 -8.37
N THR A 86 6.03 -4.35 -7.12
CA THR A 86 7.12 -4.47 -6.13
C THR A 86 7.96 -5.72 -6.39
N GLY A 87 7.36 -6.73 -7.02
CA GLY A 87 8.01 -8.01 -7.34
C GLY A 87 7.66 -9.12 -6.36
N ARG A 88 8.04 -10.35 -6.72
CA ARG A 88 7.90 -11.53 -5.87
C ARG A 88 9.16 -11.66 -5.00
N PRO A 89 9.05 -11.90 -3.68
CA PRO A 89 10.21 -12.28 -2.88
C PRO A 89 10.78 -13.64 -3.34
N GLU A 90 12.08 -13.81 -3.29
CA GLU A 90 12.75 -15.03 -3.78
C GLU A 90 13.11 -15.99 -2.63
N GLU A 91 13.08 -17.28 -2.92
CA GLU A 91 13.58 -18.30 -2.00
C GLU A 91 15.09 -18.16 -1.81
N GLY A 92 15.55 -18.27 -0.57
CA GLY A 92 16.93 -18.04 -0.18
C GLY A 92 17.31 -16.57 -0.03
N GLN A 93 16.43 -15.63 -0.37
CA GLN A 93 16.70 -14.21 -0.23
C GLN A 93 16.86 -13.83 1.25
N ILE A 94 17.94 -13.13 1.56
CA ILE A 94 18.17 -12.53 2.87
C ILE A 94 17.79 -11.06 2.76
N LEU A 95 16.81 -10.63 3.54
CA LEU A 95 16.36 -9.25 3.55
C LEU A 95 15.97 -8.81 4.95
N ASN A 96 16.05 -7.51 5.19
CA ASN A 96 15.43 -6.93 6.35
C ASN A 96 13.92 -7.04 6.16
N LEU A 97 13.26 -7.80 7.01
CA LEU A 97 11.81 -7.92 7.10
C LEU A 97 11.31 -7.14 8.31
N ARG A 98 10.00 -6.96 8.38
CA ARG A 98 9.31 -6.73 9.65
C ARG A 98 8.20 -7.75 9.79
N GLY A 99 7.95 -8.23 10.99
CA GLY A 99 6.88 -9.20 11.26
C GLY A 99 5.93 -8.69 12.32
N SER A 100 4.63 -8.84 12.09
CA SER A 100 3.60 -8.67 13.11
C SER A 100 2.89 -10.01 13.28
N ARG A 101 2.79 -10.49 14.51
CA ARG A 101 2.03 -11.71 14.81
C ARG A 101 0.54 -11.45 14.56
N VAL A 102 -0.13 -12.35 13.83
CA VAL A 102 -1.57 -12.29 13.49
C VAL A 102 -2.35 -13.32 14.31
N THR A 103 -1.82 -14.54 14.39
CA THR A 103 -2.28 -15.62 15.27
C THR A 103 -1.08 -16.22 15.99
N GLU A 104 -1.28 -17.19 16.88
CA GLU A 104 -0.17 -17.82 17.64
C GLU A 104 0.96 -18.30 16.73
N ASP A 105 0.62 -18.91 15.59
CA ASP A 105 1.59 -19.52 14.66
C ASP A 105 1.73 -18.80 13.30
N HIS A 106 1.08 -17.64 13.12
CA HIS A 106 1.04 -16.96 11.82
C HIS A 106 1.46 -15.50 11.91
N TYR A 107 2.40 -15.12 11.06
CA TYR A 107 2.90 -13.76 10.93
C TYR A 107 2.35 -13.07 9.69
N ARG A 108 2.25 -11.74 9.77
CA ARG A 108 2.20 -10.84 8.63
C ARG A 108 3.57 -10.20 8.48
N PHE A 109 4.22 -10.49 7.37
CA PHE A 109 5.50 -9.92 7.00
C PHE A 109 5.32 -8.65 6.16
N TYR A 110 6.26 -7.73 6.33
CA TYR A 110 6.40 -6.51 5.54
C TYR A 110 7.85 -6.37 5.07
N HIS A 111 8.07 -5.68 3.96
CA HIS A 111 9.43 -5.28 3.61
C HIS A 111 10.02 -4.34 4.67
N GLY A 112 11.21 -4.69 5.18
CA GLY A 112 11.92 -3.89 6.19
C GLY A 112 12.39 -2.53 5.70
N PRO A 113 12.92 -2.39 4.47
CA PRO A 113 13.16 -1.08 3.89
C PRO A 113 11.83 -0.37 3.63
N TRP A 114 11.61 0.72 4.37
CA TRP A 114 10.48 1.65 4.16
C TRP A 114 10.29 2.01 2.67
N THR A 115 11.39 2.14 1.95
CA THR A 115 11.39 2.53 0.53
C THR A 115 10.89 1.47 -0.43
N THR A 116 10.76 0.19 -0.07
CA THR A 116 10.39 -0.83 -1.06
C THR A 116 8.88 -0.85 -1.29
N GLU A 117 8.07 -0.82 -0.24
CA GLU A 117 6.61 -0.74 -0.35
C GLU A 117 6.11 0.71 -0.51
N PHE A 118 6.67 1.66 0.24
CA PHE A 118 6.13 3.02 0.30
C PHE A 118 6.63 3.94 -0.80
N ARG A 119 7.81 3.72 -1.40
CA ARG A 119 8.26 4.49 -2.59
C ARG A 119 7.26 4.37 -3.73
N SER A 120 6.64 3.22 -3.87
CA SER A 120 5.62 3.00 -4.89
C SER A 120 4.34 3.78 -4.62
N TRP A 121 3.95 3.95 -3.35
CA TRP A 121 2.89 4.89 -2.95
C TRP A 121 3.27 6.33 -3.29
N PHE A 122 4.52 6.76 -3.03
CA PHE A 122 4.98 8.10 -3.42
C PHE A 122 4.97 8.31 -4.93
N ILE A 123 5.36 7.31 -5.73
CA ILE A 123 5.26 7.38 -7.19
C ILE A 123 3.80 7.50 -7.62
N MET A 124 2.90 6.68 -7.08
CA MET A 124 1.48 6.75 -7.37
C MET A 124 0.89 8.12 -7.00
N PHE A 125 1.16 8.63 -5.79
CA PHE A 125 0.70 9.95 -5.36
C PHE A 125 1.30 11.08 -6.20
N ALA A 126 2.58 10.98 -6.60
CA ALA A 126 3.23 11.95 -7.48
C ALA A 126 2.58 11.98 -8.86
N VAL A 127 2.28 10.81 -9.45
CA VAL A 127 1.58 10.70 -10.73
C VAL A 127 0.15 11.26 -10.62
N LEU A 128 -0.60 10.87 -9.58
CA LEU A 128 -1.95 11.39 -9.33
C LEU A 128 -1.94 12.91 -9.10
N GLY A 129 -0.97 13.42 -8.35
CA GLY A 129 -0.76 14.84 -8.11
C GLY A 129 -0.42 15.60 -9.39
N LEU A 130 0.45 15.05 -10.24
CA LEU A 130 0.80 15.63 -11.53
C LEU A 130 -0.41 15.69 -12.47
N VAL A 131 -1.16 14.59 -12.59
CA VAL A 131 -2.39 14.54 -13.39
C VAL A 131 -3.42 15.53 -12.86
N GLY A 132 -3.62 15.60 -11.55
CA GLY A 132 -4.51 16.56 -10.90
C GLY A 132 -4.10 18.02 -11.13
N GLY A 133 -2.80 18.32 -11.03
CA GLY A 133 -2.23 19.66 -11.26
C GLY A 133 -2.39 20.10 -12.71
N ILE A 134 -2.07 19.23 -13.67
CA ILE A 134 -2.28 19.46 -15.10
C ILE A 134 -3.76 19.71 -15.37
N TRP A 135 -4.64 18.88 -14.82
CA TRP A 135 -6.08 19.04 -15.00
C TRP A 135 -6.60 20.37 -14.44
N PHE A 136 -6.20 20.74 -13.22
CA PHE A 136 -6.57 22.01 -12.61
C PHE A 136 -6.08 23.21 -13.41
N PHE A 137 -4.83 23.17 -13.89
CA PHE A 137 -4.26 24.20 -14.74
C PHE A 137 -5.06 24.36 -16.05
N LEU A 138 -5.38 23.25 -16.72
CA LEU A 138 -6.17 23.26 -17.95
C LEU A 138 -7.60 23.75 -17.72
N ASP A 139 -8.25 23.36 -16.63
CA ASP A 139 -9.61 23.81 -16.29
C ASP A 139 -9.63 25.32 -15.98
N ARG A 140 -8.68 25.80 -15.17
CA ARG A 140 -8.53 27.24 -14.87
C ARG A 140 -8.27 28.04 -16.15
N ARG A 141 -7.41 27.55 -17.04
CA ARG A 141 -7.12 28.18 -18.34
C ARG A 141 -8.36 28.26 -19.25
N ARG A 142 -9.22 27.23 -19.24
CA ARG A 142 -10.49 27.25 -20.00
C ARG A 142 -11.48 28.27 -19.45
N ARG A 143 -11.57 28.42 -18.12
CA ARG A 143 -12.47 29.40 -17.49
C ARG A 143 -12.02 30.84 -17.71
N LEU A 144 -10.73 31.11 -17.78
CA LEU A 144 -10.18 32.44 -18.07
C LEU A 144 -10.28 32.85 -19.55
N ARG A 145 -10.61 31.90 -20.44
CA ARG A 145 -10.79 32.14 -21.89
C ARG A 145 -12.27 32.25 -22.30
N ARG A 146 -13.20 32.09 -21.37
CA ARG A 146 -14.63 32.36 -21.52
C ARG A 146 -14.98 33.62 -20.76
#